data_AF-A0A7D9D7B2-F1
#
_entry.id   AF-A0A7D9D7B2-F1
#
_cell.length_a   1.000
_cell.length_b   1.000
_cell.length_c   1.000
_cell.angle_alpha   90.00
_cell.angle_beta   90.00
_cell.angle_gamma   90.00
#
_symmetry.space_group_name_H-M   'P 1'
#
loop_
_entity.id
_entity.type
_entity.pdbx_description
1 polymer ?
#
loop_
_entity_poly.entity_id
_entity_poly.type
_entity_poly.pdbx_seq_one_letter_code
_entity_poly.pdbx_strand_id
1 'polypeptide(L)'
;MKYTIQEDIGAHFLDKVVQEVKDGKTFSFVIDNIDWEEHVHEMRSDNQNQSVHAVATSIVFDHVSSSHLPDEEPQQSLASCDVVKLVQLSDSDIAIQQRVYKSIAAHILCEYIPTFKFLKDLVTHFDVPMQHKVEMQQKSLVVPFPVLFKDEKRYAEIVDVLDQLEKWVHHIYALAGKIPPEKDISNAHHVTLPSLPSTSQPDQPLSHVHPVADPNDPLAKVRVPCYGDQLTRVRIAGAKDLRAGCHTAKDQISHIYPIKCADWHCKRSFLKVIANIAFELL
;
A
#
# COMPACT_ATOMS: atom_id res chain seq x y z
N MET A 1 -22.17 -13.42 25.30
CA MET A 1 -21.49 -14.43 24.46
C MET A 1 -20.77 -13.64 23.37
N LYS A 2 -19.47 -13.34 23.56
CA LYS A 2 -18.66 -12.68 22.51
C LYS A 2 -18.58 -13.66 21.34
N TYR A 3 -18.75 -13.16 20.11
CA TYR A 3 -18.77 -13.99 18.92
C TYR A 3 -17.38 -14.60 18.65
N THR A 4 -17.16 -15.82 19.16
CA THR A 4 -15.92 -16.62 18.96
C THR A 4 -15.60 -16.84 17.48
N ILE A 5 -16.61 -16.79 16.61
CA ILE A 5 -16.46 -17.00 15.16
C ILE A 5 -15.56 -15.95 14.49
N GLN A 6 -15.61 -14.67 14.91
CA GLN A 6 -14.70 -13.66 14.35
C GLN A 6 -13.26 -13.84 14.84
N GLU A 7 -13.08 -14.34 16.07
CA GLU A 7 -11.76 -14.66 16.62
C GLU A 7 -11.19 -15.93 15.94
N ASP A 8 -12.01 -16.97 15.74
CA ASP A 8 -11.62 -18.21 15.07
C ASP A 8 -11.34 -18.00 13.58
N ILE A 9 -12.17 -17.23 12.88
CA ILE A 9 -11.94 -16.86 11.46
C ILE A 9 -10.73 -15.93 11.35
N GLY A 10 -10.60 -14.96 12.26
CA GLY A 10 -9.53 -13.96 12.28
C GLY A 10 -8.14 -14.54 12.58
N ALA A 11 -8.05 -15.50 13.51
CA ALA A 11 -6.79 -16.09 13.96
C ALA A 11 -6.05 -16.83 12.83
N HIS A 12 -6.79 -17.56 11.98
CA HIS A 12 -6.19 -18.34 10.89
C HIS A 12 -5.66 -17.49 9.72
N PHE A 13 -6.14 -16.25 9.55
CA PHE A 13 -5.60 -15.36 8.52
C PHE A 13 -4.19 -14.88 8.85
N LEU A 14 -3.89 -14.70 10.13
CA LEU A 14 -2.58 -14.27 10.59
C LEU A 14 -1.54 -15.38 10.46
N ASP A 15 -1.91 -16.66 10.62
CA ASP A 15 -0.97 -17.79 10.53
C ASP A 15 -0.16 -17.75 9.22
N LYS A 16 -0.83 -17.51 8.10
CA LYS A 16 -0.19 -17.43 6.79
C LYS A 16 0.69 -16.18 6.65
N VAL A 17 0.22 -15.03 7.13
CA VAL A 17 1.00 -13.78 7.11
C VAL A 17 2.27 -13.94 7.95
N VAL A 18 2.14 -14.51 9.15
CA VAL A 18 3.25 -14.78 10.07
C VAL A 18 4.26 -15.73 9.45
N GLN A 19 3.81 -16.79 8.76
CA GLN A 19 4.72 -17.72 8.09
C GLN A 19 5.54 -17.04 6.99
N GLU A 20 4.93 -16.20 6.17
CA GLU A 20 5.63 -15.51 5.09
C GLU A 20 6.64 -14.48 5.62
N VAL A 21 6.32 -13.82 6.75
CA VAL A 21 7.28 -12.95 7.46
C VAL A 21 8.42 -13.76 8.11
N LYS A 22 8.14 -14.98 8.61
CA LYS A 22 9.20 -15.89 9.09
C LYS A 22 10.17 -16.22 7.96
N ASP A 23 9.63 -16.52 6.79
CA ASP A 23 10.36 -16.83 5.55
C ASP A 23 11.13 -15.62 4.98
N GLY A 24 10.98 -14.44 5.59
CA GLY A 24 11.76 -13.24 5.28
C GLY A 24 11.14 -12.37 4.19
N LYS A 25 9.88 -12.59 3.82
CA LYS A 25 9.18 -11.74 2.87
C LYS A 25 8.69 -10.45 3.53
N THR A 26 8.67 -9.38 2.73
CA THR A 26 8.11 -8.08 3.09
C THR A 26 6.68 -7.96 2.57
N PHE A 27 5.91 -7.10 3.23
CA PHE A 27 4.53 -6.84 2.84
C PHE A 27 4.19 -5.36 2.93
N SER A 28 3.11 -5.00 2.23
CA SER A 28 2.53 -3.67 2.23
C SER A 28 1.06 -3.72 2.64
N PHE A 29 0.59 -2.67 3.30
CA PHE A 29 -0.84 -2.44 3.50
C PHE A 29 -1.46 -1.82 2.25
N VAL A 30 -2.66 -2.26 1.91
CA VAL A 30 -3.54 -1.64 0.92
C VAL A 30 -4.84 -1.27 1.61
N ILE A 31 -5.18 0.00 1.54
CA ILE A 31 -6.34 0.60 2.21
C ILE A 31 -7.29 1.15 1.16
N ASP A 32 -8.57 0.88 1.35
CA ASP A 32 -9.65 1.36 0.49
C ASP A 32 -10.88 1.72 1.32
N ASN A 33 -11.76 2.55 0.76
CA ASN A 33 -13.02 2.95 1.39
C ASN A 33 -14.15 2.00 1.03
N ILE A 34 -14.97 1.68 2.02
CA ILE A 34 -16.25 1.01 1.85
C ILE A 34 -17.33 2.02 2.23
N ASP A 35 -18.10 2.43 1.24
CA ASP A 35 -19.21 3.36 1.40
C ASP A 35 -20.52 2.65 1.02
N TRP A 36 -21.54 2.74 1.87
CA TRP A 36 -22.90 2.31 1.54
C TRP A 36 -23.93 3.29 2.07
N GLU A 37 -25.12 3.25 1.49
CA GLU A 37 -26.26 4.04 1.94
C GLU A 37 -27.26 3.14 2.65
N GLU A 38 -27.63 3.54 3.86
CA GLU A 38 -28.74 2.95 4.60
C GLU A 38 -29.97 3.84 4.39
N HIS A 39 -30.89 3.33 3.58
CA HIS A 39 -32.14 4.02 3.29
C HIS A 39 -33.17 3.72 4.38
N VAL A 40 -33.79 4.79 4.89
CA VAL A 40 -34.94 4.66 5.77
C VAL A 40 -36.22 4.53 4.92
N HIS A 41 -37.14 3.66 5.35
CA HIS A 41 -38.38 3.44 4.61
C HIS A 41 -39.23 4.72 4.48
N GLU A 42 -39.26 5.53 5.54
CA GLU A 42 -39.94 6.82 5.57
C GLU A 42 -38.98 7.87 6.14
N MET A 43 -38.52 8.79 5.28
CA MET A 43 -37.64 9.88 5.70
C MET A 43 -38.42 10.93 6.50
N ARG A 44 -37.97 11.22 7.71
CA ARG A 44 -38.53 12.25 8.60
C ARG A 44 -37.43 13.21 9.01
N SER A 45 -37.76 14.41 9.47
CA SER A 45 -36.76 15.42 9.85
C SER A 45 -35.72 14.93 10.88
N ASP A 46 -36.12 13.99 11.74
CA ASP A 46 -35.31 13.34 12.76
C ASP A 46 -34.69 11.99 12.32
N ASN A 47 -35.08 11.45 11.17
CA ASN A 47 -34.60 10.18 10.65
C ASN A 47 -34.38 10.24 9.13
N GLN A 48 -33.11 10.36 8.73
CA GLN A 48 -32.68 10.53 7.35
C GLN A 48 -31.91 9.28 6.87
N ASN A 49 -31.74 9.18 5.55
CA ASN A 49 -30.80 8.22 4.97
C ASN A 49 -29.39 8.50 5.51
N GLN A 50 -28.65 7.43 5.79
CA GLN A 50 -27.31 7.54 6.35
C GLN A 50 -26.30 7.02 5.34
N SER A 51 -25.25 7.81 5.10
CA SER A 51 -24.07 7.30 4.40
C SER A 51 -23.15 6.73 5.47
N VAL A 52 -22.91 5.42 5.38
CA VAL A 52 -22.04 4.70 6.30
C VAL A 52 -20.70 4.48 5.62
N HIS A 53 -19.64 4.73 6.39
CA HIS A 53 -18.26 4.69 5.94
C HIS A 53 -17.49 3.66 6.76
N ALA A 54 -16.70 2.84 6.08
CA ALA A 54 -15.76 1.94 6.70
C ALA A 54 -14.47 1.86 5.88
N VAL A 55 -13.41 1.39 6.50
CA VAL A 55 -12.10 1.21 5.89
C VAL A 55 -11.84 -0.29 5.70
N ALA A 56 -11.58 -0.67 4.46
CA ALA A 56 -11.04 -1.98 4.11
C ALA A 56 -9.51 -1.93 4.22
N THR A 57 -8.91 -2.99 4.76
CA THR A 57 -7.46 -3.16 4.76
C THR A 57 -7.10 -4.56 4.28
N SER A 58 -6.05 -4.65 3.48
CA SER A 58 -5.46 -5.91 3.06
C SER A 58 -3.94 -5.84 3.15
N ILE A 59 -3.30 -6.98 3.41
CA ILE A 59 -1.86 -7.16 3.29
C ILE A 59 -1.55 -7.81 1.95
N VAL A 60 -0.53 -7.27 1.26
CA VAL A 60 -0.01 -7.81 0.00
C VAL A 60 1.50 -8.05 0.16
N PHE A 61 1.95 -9.27 -0.15
CA PHE A 61 3.37 -9.61 -0.10
C PHE A 61 4.09 -9.29 -1.42
N ASP A 62 5.34 -8.86 -1.30
CA ASP A 62 6.21 -8.63 -2.45
C ASP A 62 6.73 -9.96 -2.99
N HIS A 63 6.64 -10.15 -4.32
CA HIS A 63 7.23 -11.32 -5.00
C HIS A 63 8.74 -11.21 -5.14
N VAL A 64 9.25 -9.97 -5.23
CA VAL A 64 10.66 -9.66 -5.46
C VAL A 64 11.10 -8.68 -4.39
N SER A 65 12.17 -9.03 -3.67
CA SER A 65 12.75 -8.13 -2.67
C SER A 65 13.36 -6.90 -3.33
N SER A 66 12.93 -5.72 -2.90
CA SER A 66 13.52 -4.43 -3.26
C SER A 66 14.67 -4.02 -2.34
N SER A 67 15.11 -4.88 -1.40
CA SER A 67 16.13 -4.54 -0.40
C SER A 67 17.51 -4.17 -0.98
N HIS A 68 17.74 -4.49 -2.25
CA HIS A 68 18.97 -4.16 -2.98
C HIS A 68 18.92 -2.76 -3.60
N LEU A 69 17.76 -2.10 -3.60
CA LEU A 69 17.57 -0.77 -4.15
C LEU A 69 17.87 0.29 -3.07
N PRO A 70 18.53 1.40 -3.43
CA PRO A 70 18.84 2.48 -2.49
C PRO A 70 17.58 3.20 -2.02
N ASP A 71 17.45 3.39 -0.69
CA ASP A 71 16.29 4.02 -0.02
C ASP A 71 16.70 4.93 1.15
N GLU A 72 17.95 5.43 1.18
CA GLU A 72 18.47 6.23 2.30
C GLU A 72 18.57 7.73 2.00
N GLU A 73 18.78 8.15 0.75
CA GLU A 73 18.96 9.55 0.42
C GLU A 73 18.19 9.96 -0.86
N PRO A 74 17.64 11.19 -0.92
CA PRO A 74 17.09 11.75 -2.15
C PRO A 74 18.11 11.68 -3.28
N GLN A 75 17.74 11.08 -4.42
CA GLN A 75 18.63 10.94 -5.57
C GLN A 75 19.02 12.29 -6.20
N GLN A 76 18.14 13.29 -6.10
CA GLN A 76 18.37 14.65 -6.58
C GLN A 76 17.38 15.65 -5.95
N SER A 77 17.76 16.92 -5.90
CA SER A 77 16.84 18.01 -5.51
C SER A 77 15.79 18.24 -6.58
N LEU A 78 14.51 18.30 -6.18
CA LEU A 78 13.40 18.61 -7.09
C LEU A 78 13.57 19.98 -7.76
N ALA A 79 14.15 20.96 -7.07
CA ALA A 79 14.35 22.32 -7.61
C ALA A 79 15.32 22.36 -8.80
N SER A 80 16.26 21.41 -8.86
CA SER A 80 17.23 21.26 -9.96
C SER A 80 16.95 20.04 -10.83
N CYS A 81 15.84 19.33 -10.60
CA CYS A 81 15.52 18.10 -11.28
C CYS A 81 15.02 18.41 -12.69
N ASP A 82 15.75 17.91 -13.69
CA ASP A 82 15.27 17.89 -15.06
C ASP A 82 14.29 16.73 -15.21
N VAL A 83 12.98 17.05 -15.20
CA VAL A 83 11.90 16.07 -15.34
C VAL A 83 12.08 15.26 -16.62
N VAL A 84 12.54 15.88 -17.71
CA VAL A 84 12.77 15.18 -18.97
C VAL A 84 13.80 14.10 -18.77
N LYS A 85 14.96 14.41 -18.16
CA LYS A 85 15.98 13.39 -17.87
C LYS A 85 15.52 12.32 -16.89
N LEU A 86 14.66 12.67 -15.94
CA LEU A 86 14.13 11.72 -14.95
C LEU A 86 13.18 10.70 -15.59
N VAL A 87 12.35 11.12 -16.54
CA VAL A 87 11.39 10.23 -17.23
C VAL A 87 11.92 9.68 -18.56
N GLN A 88 13.04 10.21 -19.06
CA GLN A 88 13.62 9.79 -20.32
C GLN A 88 14.20 8.39 -20.18
N LEU A 89 13.53 7.45 -20.84
CA LEU A 89 14.05 6.12 -21.07
C LEU A 89 15.19 6.19 -22.09
N SER A 90 16.21 5.36 -21.91
CA SER A 90 17.23 5.20 -22.96
C SER A 90 16.61 4.60 -24.22
N ASP A 91 17.19 4.84 -25.39
CA ASP A 91 16.71 4.22 -26.64
C ASP A 91 16.67 2.68 -26.55
N SER A 92 17.60 2.09 -25.78
CA SER A 92 17.58 0.66 -25.45
C SER A 92 16.36 0.27 -24.60
N ASP A 93 16.01 1.05 -23.57
CA ASP A 93 14.84 0.77 -22.73
C ASP A 93 13.55 0.90 -23.54
N ILE A 94 13.46 1.92 -24.40
CA ILE A 94 12.32 2.10 -25.31
C ILE A 94 12.20 0.90 -26.24
N ALA A 95 13.29 0.45 -26.86
CA ALA A 95 13.28 -0.70 -27.74
C ALA A 95 12.86 -2.00 -27.02
N ILE A 96 13.34 -2.20 -25.80
CA ILE A 96 12.94 -3.33 -24.94
C ILE A 96 11.45 -3.25 -24.62
N GLN A 97 10.96 -2.10 -24.13
CA GLN A 97 9.55 -1.92 -23.81
C GLN A 97 8.65 -2.13 -25.03
N GLN A 98 9.01 -1.58 -26.20
CA GLN A 98 8.26 -1.80 -27.44
C GLN A 98 8.21 -3.29 -27.82
N ARG A 99 9.31 -4.03 -27.67
CA ARG A 99 9.35 -5.48 -27.92
C ARG A 99 8.45 -6.25 -26.94
N VAL A 100 8.48 -5.90 -25.65
CA VAL A 100 7.62 -6.49 -24.61
C VAL A 100 6.15 -6.23 -24.91
N TYR A 101 5.77 -4.98 -25.14
CA TYR A 101 4.37 -4.61 -25.42
C TYR A 101 3.85 -5.24 -26.71
N LYS A 102 4.66 -5.30 -27.78
CA LYS A 102 4.28 -6.00 -29.02
C LYS A 102 4.02 -7.48 -28.75
N SER A 103 4.85 -8.13 -27.94
CA SER A 103 4.64 -9.53 -27.56
C SER A 103 3.34 -9.71 -26.77
N ILE A 104 3.09 -8.87 -25.75
CA ILE A 104 1.85 -8.93 -24.95
C ILE A 104 0.62 -8.72 -25.83
N ALA A 105 0.62 -7.67 -26.67
CA ALA A 105 -0.48 -7.38 -27.58
C ALA A 105 -0.72 -8.54 -28.55
N ALA A 106 0.34 -9.12 -29.13
CA ALA A 106 0.22 -10.26 -30.03
C ALA A 106 -0.39 -11.49 -29.34
N HIS A 107 0.00 -11.78 -28.08
CA HIS A 107 -0.59 -12.86 -27.29
C HIS A 107 -2.10 -12.62 -27.06
N ILE A 108 -2.49 -11.41 -26.67
CA ILE A 108 -3.90 -11.04 -26.47
C ILE A 108 -4.68 -11.18 -27.78
N LEU A 109 -4.16 -10.66 -28.89
CA LEU A 109 -4.83 -10.76 -30.20
C LEU A 109 -5.03 -12.22 -30.61
N CYS A 110 -4.02 -13.09 -30.45
CA CYS A 110 -4.12 -14.50 -30.80
C CYS A 110 -5.07 -15.30 -29.89
N GLU A 111 -5.17 -14.90 -28.61
CA GLU A 111 -6.02 -15.57 -27.62
C GLU A 111 -7.49 -15.18 -27.79
N TYR A 112 -7.77 -13.89 -27.97
CA TYR A 112 -9.14 -13.35 -27.92
C TYR A 112 -9.77 -13.08 -29.30
N ILE A 113 -8.98 -12.92 -30.37
CA ILE A 113 -9.49 -12.65 -31.72
C ILE A 113 -9.27 -13.88 -32.62
N PRO A 114 -10.33 -14.63 -32.99
CA PRO A 114 -10.21 -15.87 -33.75
C PRO A 114 -9.41 -15.76 -35.05
N THR A 115 -9.51 -14.63 -35.75
CA THR A 115 -8.79 -14.36 -37.01
C THR A 115 -7.28 -14.43 -36.85
N PHE A 116 -6.73 -14.11 -35.67
CA PHE A 116 -5.28 -14.11 -35.42
C PHE A 116 -4.75 -15.44 -34.85
N LYS A 117 -5.59 -16.46 -34.67
CA LYS A 117 -5.15 -17.77 -34.12
C LYS A 117 -4.02 -18.43 -34.89
N PHE A 118 -3.91 -18.19 -36.20
CA PHE A 118 -2.84 -18.75 -37.03
C PHE A 118 -1.44 -18.23 -36.66
N LEU A 119 -1.35 -17.09 -35.95
CA LEU A 119 -0.09 -16.51 -35.48
C LEU A 119 0.34 -17.04 -34.12
N LYS A 120 -0.49 -17.86 -33.45
CA LYS A 120 -0.23 -18.31 -32.07
C LYS A 120 1.12 -18.98 -31.91
N ASP A 121 1.49 -19.85 -32.85
CA ASP A 121 2.77 -20.58 -32.82
C ASP A 121 3.97 -19.65 -33.08
N LEU A 122 3.79 -18.58 -33.86
CA LEU A 122 4.83 -17.57 -34.04
C LEU A 122 5.04 -16.76 -32.76
N VAL A 123 3.93 -16.44 -32.08
CA VAL A 123 3.92 -15.54 -30.92
C VAL A 123 4.50 -16.20 -29.67
N THR A 124 4.31 -17.52 -29.49
CA THR A 124 4.90 -18.29 -28.39
C THR A 124 6.44 -18.32 -28.42
N HIS A 125 7.06 -18.05 -29.57
CA HIS A 125 8.52 -17.98 -29.71
C HIS A 125 9.11 -16.59 -29.44
N PHE A 126 8.29 -15.57 -29.13
CA PHE A 126 8.82 -14.29 -28.65
C PHE A 126 9.40 -14.48 -27.25
N ASP A 127 10.67 -14.89 -27.19
CA ASP A 127 11.42 -14.90 -25.94
C ASP A 127 11.70 -13.44 -25.55
N VAL A 128 10.88 -12.96 -24.62
CA VAL A 128 11.04 -11.65 -23.99
C VAL A 128 11.69 -11.94 -22.65
N PRO A 129 12.96 -11.54 -22.45
CA PRO A 129 13.61 -11.70 -21.16
C PRO A 129 12.88 -10.82 -20.15
N MET A 130 12.04 -11.45 -19.33
CA MET A 130 11.36 -10.83 -18.22
C MET A 130 12.17 -11.13 -16.96
N GLN A 131 12.91 -10.13 -16.51
CA GLN A 131 13.57 -10.13 -15.21
C GLN A 131 12.48 -10.34 -14.15
N HIS A 132 12.52 -11.46 -13.44
CA HIS A 132 11.48 -11.94 -12.48
C HIS A 132 10.25 -12.65 -13.05
N LYS A 133 10.33 -13.25 -14.25
CA LYS A 133 9.22 -14.02 -14.83
C LYS A 133 8.68 -15.10 -13.89
N VAL A 134 9.57 -15.85 -13.22
CA VAL A 134 9.18 -17.00 -12.39
C VAL A 134 8.44 -16.53 -11.15
N GLU A 135 8.96 -15.49 -10.50
CA GLU A 135 8.39 -14.87 -9.31
C GLU A 135 7.04 -14.22 -9.62
N MET A 136 6.96 -13.43 -10.71
CA MET A 136 5.75 -12.71 -11.10
C MET A 136 4.65 -13.61 -11.68
N GLN A 137 4.97 -14.85 -12.09
CA GLN A 137 3.98 -15.85 -12.49
C GLN A 137 3.23 -16.48 -11.30
N GLN A 138 3.76 -16.34 -10.08
CA GLN A 138 3.14 -16.90 -8.89
C GLN A 138 1.89 -16.11 -8.50
N LYS A 139 0.90 -16.81 -7.94
CA LYS A 139 -0.32 -16.18 -7.43
C LYS A 139 0.03 -15.29 -6.24
N SER A 140 -0.31 -14.00 -6.32
CA SER A 140 -0.11 -13.07 -5.20
C SER A 140 -0.87 -13.53 -3.95
N LEU A 141 -0.20 -13.45 -2.80
CA LEU A 141 -0.84 -13.61 -1.52
C LEU A 141 -1.42 -12.27 -1.08
N VAL A 142 -2.75 -12.19 -1.07
CA VAL A 142 -3.52 -11.06 -0.54
C VAL A 142 -4.33 -11.58 0.63
N VAL A 143 -4.15 -10.99 1.80
CA VAL A 143 -4.86 -11.36 3.02
C VAL A 143 -5.71 -10.18 3.47
N PRO A 144 -7.05 -10.27 3.41
CA PRO A 144 -7.92 -9.22 3.92
C PRO A 144 -7.89 -9.22 5.45
N PHE A 145 -7.93 -8.01 6.02
CA PHE A 145 -8.00 -7.79 7.46
C PHE A 145 -9.43 -7.37 7.86
N PRO A 146 -9.77 -7.43 9.16
CA PRO A 146 -11.08 -6.98 9.64
C PRO A 146 -11.40 -5.55 9.17
N VAL A 147 -12.61 -5.37 8.66
CA VAL A 147 -13.12 -4.04 8.25
C VAL A 147 -13.18 -3.14 9.49
N LEU A 148 -12.63 -1.94 9.37
CA LEU A 148 -12.66 -0.93 10.42
C LEU A 148 -13.84 0.00 10.15
N PHE A 149 -14.85 0.01 11.02
CA PHE A 149 -15.98 0.95 10.94
C PHE A 149 -15.54 2.35 11.36
N LYS A 150 -14.75 2.96 10.48
CA LYS A 150 -14.09 4.24 10.61
C LYS A 150 -14.29 5.00 9.31
N ASP A 151 -14.56 6.29 9.43
CA ASP A 151 -14.73 7.21 8.33
C ASP A 151 -13.40 7.87 8.00
N GLU A 152 -12.83 7.53 6.84
CA GLU A 152 -11.58 8.09 6.36
C GLU A 152 -11.62 9.61 6.22
N LYS A 153 -12.82 10.21 6.07
CA LYS A 153 -13.01 11.67 6.03
C LYS A 153 -12.69 12.33 7.37
N ARG A 154 -12.71 11.59 8.48
CA ARG A 154 -12.49 12.12 9.83
C ARG A 154 -11.07 11.79 10.29
N TYR A 155 -10.23 12.82 10.44
CA TYR A 155 -8.83 12.65 10.86
C TYR A 155 -8.65 11.84 12.14
N ALA A 156 -9.50 12.04 13.16
CA ALA A 156 -9.45 11.26 14.39
C ALA A 156 -9.64 9.75 14.14
N GLU A 157 -10.52 9.40 13.22
CA GLU A 157 -10.80 8.00 12.89
C GLU A 157 -9.70 7.39 12.02
N ILE A 158 -9.00 8.20 11.22
CA ILE A 158 -7.78 7.74 10.51
C ILE A 158 -6.61 7.54 11.46
N VAL A 159 -6.48 8.34 12.52
CA VAL A 159 -5.51 8.07 13.58
C VAL A 159 -5.80 6.71 14.23
N ASP A 160 -7.06 6.40 14.53
CA ASP A 160 -7.45 5.09 15.05
C ASP A 160 -7.13 3.95 14.07
N VAL A 161 -7.33 4.16 12.76
CA VAL A 161 -6.94 3.20 11.72
C VAL A 161 -5.44 2.96 11.77
N LEU A 162 -4.62 4.00 11.80
CA LEU A 162 -3.16 3.88 11.86
C LEU A 162 -2.68 3.17 13.14
N ASP A 163 -3.30 3.44 14.28
CA ASP A 163 -3.02 2.70 15.53
C ASP A 163 -3.32 1.21 15.38
N GLN A 164 -4.40 0.88 14.67
CA GLN A 164 -4.75 -0.51 14.43
C GLN A 164 -3.75 -1.21 13.50
N LEU A 165 -3.29 -0.52 12.46
CA LEU A 165 -2.23 -1.02 11.58
C LEU A 165 -0.92 -1.25 12.35
N GLU A 166 -0.51 -0.30 13.19
CA GLU A 166 0.70 -0.38 14.00
C GLU A 166 0.64 -1.59 14.96
N LYS A 167 -0.52 -1.80 15.61
CA LYS A 167 -0.77 -2.99 16.44
C LYS A 167 -0.64 -4.28 15.63
N TRP A 168 -1.19 -4.32 14.41
CA TRP A 168 -1.05 -5.50 13.55
C TRP A 168 0.41 -5.75 13.15
N VAL A 169 1.19 -4.72 12.82
CA VAL A 169 2.62 -4.87 12.52
C VAL A 169 3.36 -5.47 13.71
N HIS A 170 3.22 -4.88 14.90
CA HIS A 170 3.82 -5.41 16.12
C HIS A 170 3.43 -6.88 16.36
N HIS A 171 2.14 -7.18 16.26
CA HIS A 171 1.63 -8.53 16.50
C HIS A 171 2.20 -9.56 15.51
N ILE A 172 2.20 -9.24 14.21
CA ILE A 172 2.74 -10.11 13.15
C ILE A 172 4.23 -10.37 13.37
N TYR A 173 5.03 -9.33 13.60
CA TYR A 173 6.48 -9.47 13.78
C TYR A 173 6.84 -10.19 15.09
N ALA A 174 6.05 -10.02 16.15
CA ALA A 174 6.21 -10.75 17.40
C ALA A 174 5.92 -12.25 17.21
N LEU A 175 4.80 -12.60 16.57
CA LEU A 175 4.45 -13.99 16.24
C LEU A 175 5.43 -14.63 15.25
N ALA A 176 6.05 -13.83 14.39
CA ALA A 176 7.13 -14.27 13.50
C ALA A 176 8.47 -14.48 14.21
N GLY A 177 8.58 -14.15 15.51
CA GLY A 177 9.82 -14.24 16.28
C GLY A 177 10.89 -13.24 15.85
N LYS A 178 10.49 -12.16 15.14
CA LYS A 178 11.40 -11.10 14.69
C LYS A 178 11.60 -10.02 15.75
N ILE A 179 10.63 -9.86 16.65
CA ILE A 179 10.70 -8.96 17.81
C ILE A 179 10.26 -9.67 19.10
N PRO A 180 10.65 -9.17 20.28
CA PRO A 180 10.12 -9.68 21.54
C PRO A 180 8.59 -9.55 21.61
N PRO A 181 7.88 -10.50 22.26
CA PRO A 181 6.46 -10.35 22.52
C PRO A 181 6.20 -9.10 23.36
N GLU A 182 5.16 -8.36 23.00
CA GLU A 182 4.76 -7.15 23.70
C GLU A 182 4.42 -7.52 25.16
N LYS A 183 5.21 -7.02 26.12
CA LYS A 183 4.78 -7.01 27.52
C LYS A 183 3.70 -5.95 27.63
N ASP A 184 2.57 -6.24 28.26
CA ASP A 184 1.54 -5.24 28.54
C ASP A 184 2.18 -3.99 29.18
N ILE A 185 2.42 -2.94 28.39
CA ILE A 185 2.91 -1.66 28.89
C ILE A 185 1.70 -0.91 29.43
N SER A 186 1.14 -1.40 30.52
CA SER A 186 0.42 -0.53 31.45
C SER A 186 1.49 0.18 32.30
N ASN A 187 1.60 1.49 32.11
CA ASN A 187 2.35 2.48 32.91
C ASN A 187 3.76 2.85 32.44
N ALA A 188 3.86 4.00 31.76
CA ALA A 188 4.96 4.98 31.79
C ALA A 188 4.64 6.06 30.74
N HIS A 189 4.74 7.38 30.90
CA HIS A 189 4.88 8.30 32.02
C HIS A 189 4.34 9.65 31.48
N HIS A 190 3.67 10.46 32.31
CA HIS A 190 3.49 11.88 32.01
C HIS A 190 4.87 12.52 31.86
N VAL A 191 5.26 12.90 30.64
CA VAL A 191 6.51 13.64 30.38
C VAL A 191 6.17 14.89 29.58
N THR A 192 6.65 16.00 30.11
CA THR A 192 6.38 17.38 29.71
C THR A 192 6.91 17.66 28.29
N LEU A 193 6.08 18.23 27.42
CA LEU A 193 6.49 18.67 26.09
C LEU A 193 7.60 19.73 26.16
N PRO A 194 8.74 19.54 25.48
CA PRO A 194 9.57 20.67 25.06
C PRO A 194 8.92 21.31 23.83
N SER A 195 8.72 22.63 23.88
CA SER A 195 8.36 23.43 22.71
C SER A 195 9.55 23.52 21.75
N LEU A 196 9.43 22.91 20.56
CA LEU A 196 10.37 23.07 19.45
C LEU A 196 9.62 23.51 18.18
N PRO A 197 10.28 24.27 17.31
CA PRO A 197 9.63 25.12 16.32
C PRO A 197 8.95 24.28 15.24
N SER A 198 7.66 24.51 15.04
CA SER A 198 6.89 24.02 13.91
C SER A 198 7.45 24.60 12.61
N THR A 199 8.28 23.84 11.90
CA THR A 199 8.63 24.16 10.51
C THR A 199 7.71 23.47 9.51
N SER A 200 6.61 22.87 9.97
CA SER A 200 5.55 22.36 9.10
C SER A 200 4.85 23.54 8.42
N GLN A 201 5.38 23.94 7.26
CA GLN A 201 4.55 24.64 6.29
C GLN A 201 3.37 23.71 5.94
N PRO A 202 2.15 24.23 5.77
CA PRO A 202 0.98 23.44 5.34
C PRO A 202 1.23 22.63 4.05
N ASP A 203 2.28 22.99 3.32
CA ASP A 203 2.61 22.54 1.98
C ASP A 203 3.66 21.40 1.97
N GLN A 204 4.29 21.09 3.11
CA GLN A 204 5.30 20.03 3.24
C GLN A 204 5.05 19.15 4.48
N PRO A 205 4.27 18.07 4.33
CA PRO A 205 4.01 17.16 5.42
C PRO A 205 5.28 16.35 5.78
N LEU A 206 5.62 16.29 7.07
CA LEU A 206 6.77 15.52 7.60
C LEU A 206 6.63 14.02 7.34
N SER A 207 5.41 13.54 7.07
CA SER A 207 5.09 12.16 6.71
C SER A 207 5.81 11.65 5.45
N HIS A 208 6.40 12.53 4.62
CA HIS A 208 7.25 12.16 3.49
C HIS A 208 8.74 12.04 3.84
N VAL A 209 9.17 12.56 4.99
CA VAL A 209 10.55 12.44 5.47
C VAL A 209 10.77 11.02 6.00
N HIS A 210 11.94 10.43 5.72
CA HIS A 210 12.32 9.15 6.28
C HIS A 210 12.30 9.22 7.81
N PRO A 211 11.54 8.34 8.50
CA PRO A 211 11.54 8.29 9.94
C PRO A 211 12.94 7.96 10.46
N VAL A 212 13.39 8.72 11.48
CA VAL A 212 14.65 8.41 12.16
C VAL A 212 14.44 7.16 13.00
N ALA A 213 15.28 6.14 12.78
CA ALA A 213 15.20 4.90 13.55
C ALA A 213 15.54 5.17 15.02
N ASP A 214 14.64 4.80 15.94
CA ASP A 214 14.93 4.75 17.37
C ASP A 214 15.67 3.45 17.67
N PRO A 215 16.93 3.46 18.13
CA PRO A 215 17.70 2.24 18.43
C PRO A 215 17.06 1.35 19.50
N ASN A 216 16.17 1.89 20.32
CA ASN A 216 15.47 1.15 21.38
C ASN A 216 14.16 0.52 20.89
N ASP A 217 13.71 0.86 19.68
CA ASP A 217 12.48 0.31 19.13
C ASP A 217 12.73 -1.11 18.57
N PRO A 218 11.98 -2.14 19.03
CA PRO A 218 12.07 -3.48 18.45
C PRO A 218 11.84 -3.51 16.93
N LEU A 219 11.08 -2.55 16.39
CA LEU A 219 10.75 -2.46 14.97
C LEU A 219 11.61 -1.44 14.20
N ALA A 220 12.71 -0.92 14.76
CA ALA A 220 13.55 0.13 14.15
C ALA A 220 14.02 -0.14 12.70
N LYS A 221 14.08 -1.40 12.28
CA LYS A 221 14.49 -1.84 10.93
C LYS A 221 13.31 -2.22 10.02
N VAL A 222 12.09 -2.15 10.53
CA VAL A 222 10.88 -2.55 9.83
C VAL A 222 10.27 -1.34 9.14
N ARG A 223 10.00 -1.49 7.86
CA ARG A 223 9.26 -0.53 7.03
C ARG A 223 8.14 -1.28 6.33
N VAL A 224 6.91 -0.88 6.59
CA VAL A 224 5.70 -1.44 5.98
C VAL A 224 5.07 -0.34 5.13
N PRO A 225 5.21 -0.38 3.80
CA PRO A 225 4.56 0.58 2.92
C PRO A 225 3.05 0.53 3.07
N CYS A 226 2.41 1.69 2.93
CA CYS A 226 0.96 1.81 3.00
C CYS A 226 0.43 2.47 1.74
N TYR A 227 -0.45 1.77 1.04
CA TYR A 227 -1.03 2.18 -0.23
C TYR A 227 -2.52 2.49 -0.06
N GLY A 228 -2.99 3.52 -0.77
CA GLY A 228 -4.40 3.87 -0.89
C GLY A 228 -4.62 4.72 -2.14
N ASP A 229 -5.84 5.16 -2.40
CA ASP A 229 -6.05 6.14 -3.48
C ASP A 229 -5.38 7.48 -3.15
N GLN A 230 -5.50 8.46 -4.06
CA GLN A 230 -4.86 9.77 -3.87
C GLN A 230 -5.37 10.49 -2.60
N LEU A 231 -6.65 10.32 -2.26
CA LEU A 231 -7.28 10.99 -1.13
C LEU A 231 -6.94 10.28 0.19
N THR A 232 -6.97 8.94 0.20
CA THR A 232 -6.48 8.09 1.28
C THR A 232 -5.04 8.41 1.62
N ARG A 233 -4.16 8.52 0.61
CA ARG A 233 -2.76 8.92 0.80
C ARG A 233 -2.64 10.27 1.52
N VAL A 234 -3.42 11.27 1.11
CA VAL A 234 -3.40 12.61 1.73
C VAL A 234 -3.88 12.55 3.18
N ARG A 235 -4.95 11.82 3.47
CA ARG A 235 -5.52 11.73 4.82
C ARG A 235 -4.61 10.97 5.78
N ILE A 236 -4.01 9.86 5.35
CA ILE A 236 -3.05 9.11 6.15
C ILE A 236 -1.79 9.95 6.40
N ALA A 237 -1.27 10.64 5.37
CA ALA A 237 -0.13 11.54 5.52
C ALA A 237 -0.41 12.64 6.57
N GLY A 238 -1.55 13.32 6.45
CA GLY A 238 -1.95 14.36 7.40
C GLY A 238 -2.15 13.82 8.83
N ALA A 239 -2.74 12.63 8.99
CA ALA A 239 -2.88 12.00 10.30
C ALA A 239 -1.53 11.61 10.92
N LYS A 240 -0.56 11.19 10.11
CA LYS A 240 0.80 10.91 10.56
C LYS A 240 1.53 12.20 10.97
N ASP A 241 1.32 13.31 10.27
CA ASP A 241 1.92 14.60 10.63
C ASP A 241 1.47 15.10 12.01
N LEU A 242 0.20 14.87 12.37
CA LEU A 242 -0.31 15.18 13.71
C LEU A 242 0.47 14.49 14.83
N ARG A 243 1.19 13.40 14.50
CA ARG A 243 1.95 12.56 15.43
C ARG A 243 3.46 12.66 15.27
N ALA A 244 3.94 13.50 14.34
CA ALA A 244 5.37 13.68 14.11
C ALA A 244 6.14 14.19 15.35
N GLY A 245 5.45 14.87 16.27
CA GLY A 245 6.01 15.37 17.53
C GLY A 245 5.96 14.39 18.71
N CYS A 246 5.43 13.18 18.54
CA CYS A 246 5.36 12.18 19.62
C CYS A 246 6.76 11.70 20.05
N HIS A 247 6.87 11.10 21.23
CA HIS A 247 8.17 10.76 21.82
C HIS A 247 8.73 9.38 21.43
N THR A 248 7.88 8.46 20.99
CA THR A 248 8.27 7.09 20.62
C THR A 248 8.02 6.84 19.14
N ALA A 249 8.82 5.98 18.49
CA ALA A 249 8.63 5.62 17.10
C ALA A 249 7.29 4.90 16.84
N LYS A 250 6.80 4.12 17.81
CA LYS A 250 5.43 3.58 17.83
C LYS A 250 4.38 4.69 17.84
N ASP A 251 4.52 5.68 18.72
CA ASP A 251 3.57 6.80 18.79
C ASP A 251 3.65 7.72 17.57
N GLN A 252 4.80 7.78 16.89
CA GLN A 252 4.96 8.49 15.61
C GLN A 252 4.49 7.66 14.40
N ILE A 253 4.20 6.36 14.59
CA ILE A 253 3.86 5.40 13.52
C ILE A 253 4.99 5.35 12.48
N SER A 254 6.23 5.27 12.95
CA SER A 254 7.43 5.34 12.12
C SER A 254 7.54 4.14 11.17
N HIS A 255 7.06 2.96 11.57
CA HIS A 255 7.16 1.73 10.79
C HIS A 255 6.24 1.68 9.58
N ILE A 256 5.11 2.39 9.61
CA ILE A 256 4.21 2.49 8.46
C ILE A 256 4.71 3.59 7.54
N TYR A 257 5.65 3.21 6.69
CA TYR A 257 6.33 4.07 5.74
C TYR A 257 6.88 3.23 4.57
N PRO A 258 6.87 3.77 3.33
CA PRO A 258 6.28 5.04 2.91
C PRO A 258 4.76 4.96 2.71
N ILE A 259 4.09 6.11 2.79
CA ILE A 259 2.67 6.25 2.39
C ILE A 259 2.65 6.61 0.90
N LYS A 260 2.09 5.74 0.07
CA LYS A 260 2.10 5.86 -1.40
C LYS A 260 0.69 5.83 -1.99
N CYS A 261 0.53 6.54 -3.09
CA CYS A 261 -0.67 6.39 -3.91
C CYS A 261 -0.59 5.06 -4.66
N ALA A 262 -1.67 4.32 -4.68
CA ALA A 262 -1.82 3.16 -5.53
C ALA A 262 -2.37 3.61 -6.87
N ASP A 263 -1.57 3.41 -7.92
CA ASP A 263 -1.91 3.89 -9.26
C ASP A 263 -2.90 2.97 -10.01
N TRP A 264 -3.83 2.31 -9.31
CA TRP A 264 -4.83 1.43 -9.94
C TRP A 264 -5.72 2.19 -10.93
N HIS A 265 -6.05 3.45 -10.64
CA HIS A 265 -6.81 4.29 -11.57
C HIS A 265 -6.00 4.63 -12.82
N CYS A 266 -4.69 4.88 -12.68
CA CYS A 266 -3.80 5.12 -13.81
C CYS A 266 -3.67 3.87 -14.69
N LYS A 267 -3.44 2.69 -14.09
CA LYS A 267 -3.41 1.40 -14.80
C LYS A 267 -4.71 1.14 -15.56
N ARG A 268 -5.86 1.38 -14.91
CA ARG A 268 -7.18 1.25 -15.55
C ARG A 268 -7.35 2.23 -16.71
N SER A 269 -6.94 3.48 -16.55
CA SER A 269 -7.01 4.48 -17.63
C SER A 269 -6.12 4.12 -18.82
N PHE A 270 -4.91 3.62 -18.56
CA PHE A 270 -4.00 3.15 -19.62
C PHE A 270 -4.61 1.99 -20.41
N LEU A 271 -5.16 0.99 -19.73
CA LEU A 271 -5.83 -0.14 -20.40
C LEU A 271 -7.06 0.32 -21.22
N LYS A 272 -7.81 1.30 -20.73
CA LYS A 272 -8.92 1.92 -21.50
C LYS A 272 -8.42 2.62 -22.76
N VAL A 273 -7.31 3.35 -22.68
CA VAL A 273 -6.71 4.02 -23.84
C VAL A 273 -6.23 2.99 -24.86
N ILE A 274 -5.53 1.93 -24.43
CA ILE A 274 -5.11 0.83 -25.32
C ILE A 274 -6.31 0.18 -25.98
N ALA A 275 -7.36 -0.13 -25.20
CA ALA A 275 -8.57 -0.74 -25.74
C ALA A 275 -9.20 0.16 -26.81
N ASN A 276 -9.38 1.45 -26.53
CA ASN A 276 -9.94 2.40 -27.48
C ASN A 276 -9.11 2.50 -28.77
N ILE A 277 -7.78 2.60 -28.66
CA ILE A 277 -6.89 2.62 -29.82
C ILE A 277 -7.01 1.31 -30.62
N ALA A 278 -7.05 0.16 -29.94
CA ALA A 278 -7.17 -1.14 -30.59
C ALA A 278 -8.53 -1.34 -31.29
N PHE A 279 -9.62 -0.77 -30.75
CA PHE A 279 -10.96 -0.86 -31.33
C PHE A 279 -11.25 0.20 -32.41
N GLU A 280 -10.62 1.37 -32.37
CA GLU A 280 -10.73 2.39 -33.43
C GLU A 280 -9.84 2.10 -34.65
N LEU A 281 -8.82 1.24 -34.51
CA LEU A 281 -7.96 0.78 -35.59
C LEU A 281 -8.47 -0.49 -36.30
N LEU A 282 -9.63 -1.01 -35.91
CA LEU A 282 -10.35 -2.13 -36.56
C LEU A 282 -11.61 -1.62 -37.27
#